data_AF-A0A139JWT5-F1
#
_entry.id   AF-A0A139JWT5-F1
#
_cell.length_a   1.000
_cell.length_b   1.000
_cell.length_c   1.000
_cell.angle_alpha   90.00
_cell.angle_beta   90.00
_cell.angle_gamma   90.00
#
_symmetry.space_group_name_H-M   'P 1'
#
loop_
_entity.id
_entity.type
_entity.pdbx_description
1 polymer ?
#
loop_
_entity_poly.entity_id
_entity_poly.type
_entity_poly.pdbx_seq_one_letter_code
_entity_poly.pdbx_strand_id
1 'polypeptide(L)'
;MYHFPSRQALIEALVNEYAAHLGEVQTGLTTKAKSDCPMLEAYAEWYKGFTSGEIDSGSSPLVALAMASRENRKFMEPVRDWYRRYFDRVKQEACGSERALVYTLAYDALFFHHLFGTDVLTDDEKKAVTRTLQAFADGGMNMQEA
;
A
#
# COMPACT_ATOMS: atom_id res chain seq x y z
N MET A 1 -30.07 9.70 6.47
CA MET A 1 -29.06 9.74 7.55
C MET A 1 -29.36 8.67 8.62
N TYR A 2 -29.64 7.41 8.25
CA TYR A 2 -30.21 6.42 9.19
C TYR A 2 -29.19 5.44 9.81
N HIS A 3 -27.96 5.35 9.27
CA HIS A 3 -26.92 4.42 9.77
C HIS A 3 -25.75 5.12 10.50
N PHE A 4 -25.51 6.40 10.25
CA PHE A 4 -24.42 7.15 10.87
C PHE A 4 -24.97 8.41 11.53
N PRO A 5 -24.74 8.61 12.84
CA PRO A 5 -25.28 9.75 13.59
C PRO A 5 -24.60 11.08 13.25
N SER A 6 -23.46 11.06 12.56
CA SER A 6 -22.75 12.26 12.12
C SER A 6 -21.83 11.98 10.93
N ARG A 7 -21.37 13.06 10.27
CA ARG A 7 -20.30 12.97 9.24
C ARG A 7 -19.02 12.35 9.81
N GLN A 8 -18.67 12.65 11.05
CA GLN A 8 -17.49 12.08 11.71
C GLN A 8 -17.65 10.56 11.90
N ALA A 9 -18.82 10.10 12.34
CA ALA A 9 -19.10 8.68 12.52
C ALA A 9 -19.05 7.91 11.18
N LEU A 10 -19.52 8.52 10.09
CA LEU A 10 -19.37 7.95 8.75
C LEU A 10 -17.89 7.83 8.36
N ILE A 11 -17.08 8.87 8.57
CA ILE A 11 -15.65 8.86 8.24
C ILE A 11 -14.90 7.80 9.04
N GLU A 12 -15.17 7.71 10.35
CA GLU A 12 -14.59 6.69 11.23
C GLU A 12 -14.90 5.28 10.73
N ALA A 13 -16.17 5.00 10.41
CA ALA A 13 -16.58 3.70 9.87
C ALA A 13 -15.89 3.38 8.53
N LEU A 14 -15.75 4.36 7.64
CA LEU A 14 -15.06 4.18 6.36
C LEU A 14 -13.57 3.86 6.55
N VAL A 15 -12.89 4.50 7.51
CA VAL A 15 -11.48 4.21 7.78
C VAL A 15 -11.30 2.84 8.43
N ASN A 16 -12.22 2.43 9.31
CA ASN A 16 -12.24 1.07 9.88
C ASN A 16 -12.43 0.00 8.80
N GLU A 17 -13.41 0.19 7.92
CA GLU A 17 -13.67 -0.72 6.79
C GLU A 17 -12.46 -0.80 5.86
N TYR A 18 -11.83 0.34 5.55
CA TYR A 18 -10.63 0.35 4.73
C TYR A 18 -9.46 -0.41 5.37
N ALA A 19 -9.21 -0.23 6.67
CA ALA A 19 -8.16 -0.97 7.37
C ALA A 19 -8.43 -2.49 7.40
N ALA A 20 -9.70 -2.90 7.52
CA ALA A 20 -10.09 -4.30 7.41
C ALA A 20 -9.84 -4.84 5.99
N HIS A 21 -10.26 -4.09 4.97
CA HIS A 21 -10.06 -4.43 3.57
C HIS A 21 -8.57 -4.60 3.22
N LEU A 22 -7.70 -3.69 3.68
CA LEU A 22 -6.25 -3.82 3.52
C LEU A 22 -5.72 -5.14 4.10
N GLY A 23 -6.23 -5.55 5.27
CA GLY A 23 -5.87 -6.83 5.90
C GLY A 23 -6.33 -8.05 5.11
N GLU A 24 -7.55 -8.01 4.56
CA GLU A 24 -8.12 -9.08 3.72
C GLU A 24 -7.34 -9.24 2.41
N VAL A 25 -7.10 -8.14 1.70
CA VAL A 25 -6.35 -8.12 0.44
C VAL A 25 -4.93 -8.63 0.66
N GLN A 26 -4.24 -8.10 1.68
CA GLN A 26 -2.91 -8.57 2.04
C GLN A 26 -2.91 -10.08 2.30
N THR A 27 -3.79 -10.58 3.16
CA THR A 27 -3.86 -12.00 3.50
C THR A 27 -4.15 -12.87 2.28
N GLY A 28 -5.08 -12.45 1.43
CA GLY A 28 -5.45 -13.16 0.21
C GLY A 28 -4.33 -13.25 -0.82
N LEU A 29 -3.51 -12.21 -0.94
CA LEU A 29 -2.36 -12.18 -1.87
C LEU A 29 -1.15 -12.93 -1.29
N THR A 30 -0.79 -12.70 -0.02
CA THR A 30 0.32 -13.39 0.64
C THR A 30 0.11 -14.91 0.69
N THR A 31 -1.12 -15.39 0.84
CA THR A 31 -1.43 -16.85 0.81
C THR A 31 -1.15 -17.50 -0.55
N LYS A 32 -1.17 -16.71 -1.63
CA LYS A 32 -0.92 -17.19 -3.01
C LYS A 32 0.54 -17.03 -3.44
N ALA A 33 1.31 -16.25 -2.69
CA ALA A 33 2.71 -15.97 -2.96
C ALA A 33 3.57 -17.25 -2.85
N LYS A 34 4.64 -17.33 -3.64
CA LYS A 34 5.48 -18.53 -3.76
C LYS A 34 6.97 -18.27 -3.52
N SER A 35 7.37 -17.01 -3.41
CA SER A 35 8.74 -16.61 -3.13
C SER A 35 9.10 -16.73 -1.65
N ASP A 36 10.40 -16.62 -1.35
CA ASP A 36 10.92 -16.53 0.02
C ASP A 36 10.57 -15.20 0.71
N CYS A 37 9.94 -14.26 -0.02
CA CYS A 37 9.54 -12.92 0.44
C CYS A 37 8.06 -12.65 0.09
N PRO A 38 7.14 -13.47 0.64
CA PRO A 38 5.76 -13.51 0.18
C PRO A 38 4.99 -12.21 0.39
N MET A 39 5.38 -11.37 1.37
CA MET A 39 4.76 -10.06 1.59
C MET A 39 5.19 -9.03 0.54
N LEU A 40 6.42 -9.10 0.03
CA LEU A 40 6.87 -8.23 -1.08
C LEU A 40 6.21 -8.64 -2.40
N GLU A 41 6.17 -9.95 -2.69
CA GLU A 41 5.46 -10.49 -3.86
C GLU A 41 3.98 -10.09 -3.84
N ALA A 42 3.32 -10.24 -2.70
CA ALA A 42 1.93 -9.82 -2.52
C ALA A 42 1.72 -8.32 -2.77
N TYR A 43 2.66 -7.46 -2.35
CA TYR A 43 2.56 -6.02 -2.56
C TYR A 43 2.70 -5.65 -4.04
N ALA A 44 3.60 -6.32 -4.75
CA ALA A 44 3.79 -6.14 -6.18
C ALA A 44 2.54 -6.54 -6.97
N GLU A 45 1.96 -7.69 -6.62
CA GLU A 45 0.71 -8.19 -7.23
C GLU A 45 -0.48 -7.29 -6.90
N TRP A 46 -0.56 -6.74 -5.68
CA TRP A 46 -1.55 -5.74 -5.33
C TRP A 46 -1.44 -4.50 -6.24
N TYR A 47 -0.25 -3.93 -6.38
CA TYR A 47 -0.06 -2.74 -7.21
C TYR A 47 -0.39 -3.01 -8.67
N LYS A 48 -0.02 -4.19 -9.19
CA LYS A 48 -0.39 -4.63 -10.53
C LYS A 48 -1.91 -4.67 -10.71
N GLY A 49 -2.63 -5.33 -9.80
CA GLY A 49 -4.09 -5.42 -9.81
C GLY A 49 -4.77 -4.05 -9.71
N PHE A 50 -4.20 -3.13 -8.92
CA PHE A 50 -4.61 -1.74 -8.85
C PHE A 50 -4.46 -1.03 -10.20
N THR A 51 -3.29 -1.14 -10.85
CA THR A 51 -3.04 -0.49 -12.14
C THR A 51 -3.82 -1.10 -13.31
N SER A 52 -4.19 -2.38 -13.24
CA SER A 52 -5.04 -3.04 -14.24
C SER A 52 -6.53 -2.76 -14.04
N GLY A 53 -6.92 -2.20 -12.89
CA GLY A 53 -8.31 -2.01 -12.49
C GLY A 53 -9.02 -3.29 -12.05
N GLU A 54 -8.27 -4.38 -11.83
CA GLU A 54 -8.80 -5.67 -11.33
C GLU A 54 -9.05 -5.65 -9.82
N ILE A 55 -8.27 -4.87 -9.09
CA ILE A 55 -8.43 -4.59 -7.67
C ILE A 55 -8.74 -3.10 -7.60
N ASP A 56 -9.87 -2.75 -6.95
CA ASP A 56 -10.34 -1.40 -6.58
C ASP A 56 -9.64 -0.27 -7.36
N SER A 57 -10.35 0.36 -8.31
CA SER A 57 -9.82 1.29 -9.32
C SER A 57 -9.23 2.61 -8.78
N GLY A 58 -8.67 2.61 -7.57
CA GLY A 58 -8.14 3.78 -6.86
C GLY A 58 -9.21 4.78 -6.48
N SER A 59 -10.49 4.43 -6.70
CA SER A 59 -11.57 5.40 -6.79
C SER A 59 -12.34 5.56 -5.50
N SER A 60 -11.97 4.91 -4.39
CA SER A 60 -12.58 5.23 -3.09
C SER A 60 -11.92 6.50 -2.54
N PRO A 61 -12.46 7.71 -2.83
CA PRO A 61 -11.81 8.97 -2.52
C PRO A 61 -11.91 9.27 -1.01
N LEU A 62 -12.62 8.41 -0.27
CA LEU A 62 -13.05 8.60 1.10
C LEU A 62 -11.91 8.51 2.10
N VAL A 63 -10.91 7.65 1.83
CA VAL A 63 -9.68 7.57 2.64
C VAL A 63 -8.78 8.77 2.38
N ALA A 64 -8.61 9.17 1.11
CA ALA A 64 -7.89 10.39 0.76
C ALA A 64 -8.52 11.63 1.43
N LEU A 65 -9.86 11.71 1.45
CA LEU A 65 -10.63 12.74 2.16
C LEU A 65 -10.44 12.70 3.68
N ALA A 66 -10.34 11.50 4.29
CA ALA A 66 -10.03 11.35 5.71
C ALA A 66 -8.59 11.81 6.03
N MET A 67 -7.62 11.47 5.18
CA MET A 67 -6.21 11.86 5.35
C MET A 67 -5.97 13.36 5.14
N ALA A 68 -6.69 14.00 4.22
CA ALA A 68 -6.52 15.41 3.87
C ALA A 68 -6.97 16.40 4.96
N SER A 69 -7.83 15.97 5.90
CA SER A 69 -8.33 16.82 6.98
C SER A 69 -7.56 16.59 8.29
N ARG A 70 -7.00 17.68 8.85
CA ARG A 70 -6.30 17.64 10.16
C ARG A 70 -7.18 17.08 11.27
N GLU A 71 -8.48 17.38 11.25
CA GLU A 71 -9.46 16.92 12.25
C GLU A 71 -9.77 15.43 12.12
N ASN A 72 -9.74 14.90 10.90
CA ASN A 72 -10.04 13.50 10.61
C ASN A 72 -8.83 12.58 10.82
N ARG A 73 -7.60 13.12 10.90
CA ARG A 73 -6.39 12.31 11.17
C ARG A 73 -6.48 11.45 12.43
N LYS A 74 -7.29 11.86 13.41
CA LYS A 74 -7.58 11.05 14.61
C LYS A 74 -8.20 9.70 14.29
N PHE A 75 -8.93 9.58 13.18
CA PHE A 75 -9.56 8.33 12.75
C PHE A 75 -8.61 7.39 12.02
N MET A 76 -7.38 7.80 11.68
CA MET A 76 -6.43 6.99 10.92
C MET A 76 -5.69 5.93 11.75
N GLU A 77 -5.96 5.85 13.06
CA GLU A 77 -5.34 4.85 13.95
C GLU A 77 -5.45 3.39 13.43
N PRO A 78 -6.61 2.92 12.93
CA PRO A 78 -6.73 1.55 12.40
C PRO A 78 -5.80 1.25 11.21
N VAL A 79 -5.63 2.23 10.31
CA VAL A 79 -4.74 2.12 9.14
C VAL A 79 -3.28 2.18 9.58
N ARG A 80 -2.95 3.06 10.54
CA ARG A 80 -1.60 3.13 11.14
C ARG A 80 -1.22 1.81 11.80
N ASP A 81 -2.15 1.20 12.51
CA ASP A 81 -1.96 -0.08 13.17
C ASP A 81 -1.81 -1.22 12.17
N TRP A 82 -2.56 -1.18 11.06
CA TRP A 82 -2.35 -2.10 9.95
C TRP A 82 -0.94 -1.97 9.38
N TYR A 83 -0.48 -0.75 9.04
CA TYR A 83 0.88 -0.52 8.55
C TYR A 83 1.95 -0.96 9.55
N ARG A 84 1.76 -0.70 10.85
CA ARG A 84 2.68 -1.16 11.90
C ARG A 84 2.83 -2.69 11.84
N ARG A 85 1.72 -3.42 11.85
CA ARG A 85 1.72 -4.88 11.77
C ARG A 85 2.31 -5.39 10.45
N TYR A 86 1.99 -4.74 9.33
CA TYR A 86 2.57 -5.06 8.02
C TYR A 86 4.10 -4.94 8.06
N PHE A 87 4.61 -3.78 8.50
CA PHE A 87 6.05 -3.54 8.55
C PHE A 87 6.76 -4.45 9.54
N ASP A 88 6.17 -4.73 10.70
CA ASP A 88 6.77 -5.64 11.67
C ASP A 88 6.90 -7.07 11.13
N ARG A 89 6.02 -7.49 10.22
CA ARG A 89 6.12 -8.77 9.51
C ARG A 89 7.11 -8.73 8.34
N VAL A 90 7.01 -7.75 7.46
CA VAL A 90 7.85 -7.70 6.23
C VAL A 90 9.34 -7.61 6.57
N LYS A 91 9.70 -6.95 7.68
CA LYS A 91 11.09 -6.86 8.15
C LYS A 91 11.70 -8.21 8.58
N GLN A 92 10.86 -9.22 8.83
CA GLN A 92 11.27 -10.55 9.26
C GLN A 92 11.48 -11.51 8.07
N GLU A 93 11.14 -11.10 6.85
CA GLU A 93 11.34 -11.90 5.64
C GLU A 93 12.81 -11.96 5.19
N ALA A 94 13.14 -12.98 4.38
CA ALA A 94 14.51 -13.25 3.94
C ALA A 94 15.12 -12.14 3.05
N CYS A 95 14.32 -11.25 2.47
CA CYS A 95 14.77 -10.12 1.65
C CYS A 95 15.56 -9.06 2.43
N GLY A 96 15.52 -9.09 3.76
CA GLY A 96 16.19 -8.09 4.59
C GLY A 96 15.34 -6.85 4.85
N SER A 97 15.41 -6.36 6.09
CA SER A 97 14.53 -5.32 6.61
C SER A 97 14.54 -4.01 5.82
N GLU A 98 15.72 -3.45 5.52
CA GLU A 98 15.82 -2.15 4.83
C GLU A 98 15.29 -2.22 3.40
N ARG A 99 15.60 -3.31 2.71
CA ARG A 99 15.12 -3.58 1.35
C ARG A 99 13.60 -3.67 1.33
N ALA A 100 13.03 -4.43 2.25
CA ALA A 100 11.58 -4.56 2.37
C ALA A 100 10.89 -3.21 2.61
N LEU A 101 11.44 -2.37 3.49
CA LEU A 101 10.89 -1.03 3.76
C LEU A 101 10.92 -0.13 2.53
N VAL A 102 12.06 -0.04 1.85
CA VAL A 102 12.21 0.77 0.63
C VAL A 102 11.27 0.28 -0.47
N TYR A 103 11.16 -1.05 -0.65
CA TYR A 103 10.28 -1.66 -1.64
C TYR A 103 8.81 -1.27 -1.41
N THR A 104 8.29 -1.51 -0.19
CA THR A 104 6.90 -1.16 0.15
C THR A 104 6.64 0.34 0.02
N LEU A 105 7.53 1.19 0.54
CA LEU A 105 7.36 2.65 0.50
C LEU A 105 7.38 3.21 -0.93
N ALA A 106 8.15 2.60 -1.84
CA ALA A 106 8.17 3.02 -3.24
C ALA A 106 6.84 2.70 -3.94
N TYR A 107 6.24 1.54 -3.67
CA TYR A 107 4.90 1.22 -4.16
C TYR A 107 3.82 2.12 -3.55
N ASP A 108 3.92 2.42 -2.25
CA ASP A 108 3.05 3.41 -1.59
C ASP A 108 3.14 4.76 -2.28
N ALA A 109 4.34 5.24 -2.61
CA ALA A 109 4.51 6.51 -3.31
C ALA A 109 3.81 6.51 -4.67
N LEU A 110 3.97 5.45 -5.47
CA LEU A 110 3.28 5.32 -6.77
C LEU A 110 1.75 5.32 -6.61
N PHE A 111 1.25 4.56 -5.63
CA PHE A 111 -0.18 4.52 -5.30
C PHE A 111 -0.71 5.87 -4.84
N PHE A 112 -0.02 6.54 -3.90
CA PHE A 112 -0.46 7.84 -3.38
C PHE A 112 -0.39 8.94 -4.42
N HIS A 113 0.60 8.91 -5.32
CA HIS A 113 0.65 9.84 -6.42
C HIS A 113 -0.58 9.71 -7.32
N HIS A 114 -0.99 8.48 -7.65
CA HIS A 114 -2.23 8.23 -8.38
C HIS A 114 -3.47 8.66 -7.59
N LEU A 115 -3.57 8.25 -6.31
CA LEU A 115 -4.70 8.58 -5.43
C LEU A 115 -4.93 10.09 -5.29
N PHE A 116 -3.85 10.87 -5.23
CA PHE A 116 -3.92 12.33 -5.11
C PHE A 116 -3.96 13.06 -6.46
N GLY A 117 -3.96 12.34 -7.59
CA GLY A 117 -3.93 12.96 -8.93
C GLY A 117 -2.66 13.76 -9.20
N THR A 118 -1.54 13.32 -8.64
CA THR A 118 -0.21 13.94 -8.80
C THR A 118 0.76 13.05 -9.56
N ASP A 119 0.28 11.95 -10.14
CA ASP A 119 1.09 11.07 -10.97
C ASP A 119 1.39 11.72 -12.33
N VAL A 120 2.63 12.15 -12.49
CA VAL A 120 3.15 12.76 -13.73
C VAL A 120 4.03 11.80 -14.54
N LEU A 121 4.38 10.65 -13.96
CA LEU A 121 5.20 9.65 -14.61
C LEU A 121 4.44 9.01 -15.76
N THR A 122 5.11 8.87 -16.90
CA THR A 122 4.65 8.09 -18.04
C THR A 122 4.57 6.60 -17.70
N ASP A 123 3.82 5.84 -18.49
CA ASP A 123 3.72 4.39 -18.32
C ASP A 123 5.08 3.69 -18.39
N ASP A 124 5.99 4.19 -19.23
CA ASP A 124 7.32 3.62 -19.38
C ASP A 124 8.22 3.92 -18.18
N GLU A 125 8.10 5.12 -17.58
CA GLU A 125 8.77 5.44 -16.32
C GLU A 125 8.22 4.61 -15.15
N LYS A 126 6.89 4.46 -15.05
CA LYS A 126 6.26 3.58 -14.04
C LYS A 126 6.75 2.14 -14.18
N LYS A 127 6.80 1.60 -15.41
CA LYS A 127 7.37 0.26 -15.69
C LYS A 127 8.85 0.18 -15.36
N ALA A 128 9.64 1.24 -15.58
CA ALA A 128 11.07 1.26 -15.24
C ALA A 128 11.27 1.21 -13.72
N VAL A 129 10.49 1.97 -12.95
CA VAL A 129 10.50 1.95 -11.48
C VAL A 129 10.13 0.57 -10.97
N THR A 130 9.01 -0.03 -11.42
CA THR A 130 8.59 -1.34 -10.91
C THR A 130 9.55 -2.46 -11.28
N ARG A 131 10.17 -2.42 -12.47
CA ARG A 131 11.27 -3.36 -12.82
C ARG A 131 12.48 -3.20 -11.88
N THR A 132 12.83 -1.95 -11.55
CA THR A 132 13.94 -1.66 -10.63
C THR A 132 13.64 -2.17 -9.23
N LEU A 133 12.41 -1.99 -8.74
CA LEU A 133 11.97 -2.54 -7.45
C LEU A 133 12.03 -4.06 -7.44
N GLN A 134 11.60 -4.73 -8.52
CA GLN A 134 11.70 -6.19 -8.60
C GLN A 134 13.15 -6.67 -8.53
N ALA A 135 14.05 -6.07 -9.31
CA ALA A 135 15.48 -6.38 -9.25
C ALA A 135 16.09 -6.11 -7.86
N PHE A 136 15.60 -5.07 -7.18
CA PHE A 136 15.99 -4.76 -5.81
C PHE A 136 15.57 -5.87 -4.84
N ALA A 137 14.31 -6.34 -4.91
CA ALA A 137 13.79 -7.44 -4.10
C ALA A 137 14.59 -8.74 -4.28
N ASP A 138 14.93 -9.07 -5.53
CA ASP A 138 15.68 -10.27 -5.91
C ASP A 138 17.17 -10.22 -5.49
N GLY A 139 17.63 -9.12 -4.88
CA GLY A 139 19.02 -8.94 -4.46
C GLY A 139 19.98 -8.57 -5.60
N GLY A 140 19.46 -8.22 -6.78
CA GLY A 140 20.24 -7.86 -7.96
C GLY A 140 20.90 -6.47 -7.91
N MET A 141 20.59 -5.66 -6.90
CA MET A 141 21.24 -4.37 -6.67
C MET A 141 21.95 -4.36 -5.33
N ASN A 142 23.28 -4.45 -5.36
CA ASN A 142 24.11 -4.06 -4.22
C ASN A 142 24.08 -2.53 -4.13
N MET A 143 23.63 -1.98 -3.00
CA MET A 143 23.95 -0.60 -2.62
C MET A 143 25.45 -0.53 -2.30
N GLN A 144 26.28 -0.58 -3.33
CA GLN A 144 27.65 -0.11 -3.23
C GLN A 144 27.66 1.38 -3.55
N GLU A 145 28.08 2.14 -2.54
CA GLU A 145 28.57 3.52 -2.59
C GLU A 145 27.51 4.62 -2.80
N ALA A 146 27.07 5.17 -1.68
CA ALA A 146 26.79 6.60 -1.56
C ALA A 146 27.88 7.23 -0.66
#